data_AF-A0A149RUU2-F1
#
_entry.id   AF-A0A149RUU2-F1
#
_cell.length_a   1.000
_cell.length_b   1.000
_cell.length_c   1.000
_cell.angle_alpha   90.00
_cell.angle_beta   90.00
_cell.angle_gamma   90.00
#
_symmetry.space_group_name_H-M   'P 1'
#
loop_
_entity.id
_entity.type
_entity.pdbx_description
1 polymer ?
#
loop_
_entity_poly.entity_id
_entity_poly.type
_entity_poly.pdbx_seq_one_letter_code
_entity_poly.pdbx_strand_id
1 'polypeptide(L)'
;MLFRMRTGEKGETPVRLVIGESAIDVLSYAAMDPFNFEPSLYVSTGGGMSPEALEEFRVLLGTIEAGGRVMIAVDCDAQGDRYEEIYAPMIREAGLKPLRYSPSARDKDWNAVLQRRARQDVAA
;
A
#
# COMPACT_ATOMS: atom_id res chain seq x y z
N MET A 1 -5.07 2.70 14.90
CA MET A 1 -3.63 2.98 14.73
C MET A 1 -3.14 2.20 13.53
N LEU A 2 -2.69 2.90 12.51
CA LEU A 2 -2.15 2.30 11.30
C LEU A 2 -0.68 1.90 11.53
N PHE A 3 -0.29 0.74 10.99
CA PHE A 3 1.14 0.46 10.82
C PHE A 3 1.69 1.42 9.76
N ARG A 4 2.93 1.90 9.94
CA ARG A 4 3.61 2.78 8.98
C ARG A 4 5.10 2.49 8.88
N MET A 5 5.60 2.52 7.65
CA MET A 5 7.03 2.46 7.33
C MET A 5 7.34 3.50 6.26
N ARG A 6 8.38 4.31 6.49
CA ARG A 6 8.83 5.32 5.53
C ARG A 6 10.14 4.86 4.89
N THR A 7 10.30 5.17 3.61
CA THR A 7 11.53 5.02 2.83
C THR A 7 11.92 6.36 2.23
N GLY A 8 13.18 6.49 1.79
CA GLY A 8 13.79 7.76 1.40
C GLY A 8 14.74 8.31 2.47
N GLU A 9 15.44 9.39 2.13
CA GLU A 9 16.34 10.09 3.01
C GLU A 9 15.60 10.88 4.10
N LYS A 10 16.32 11.20 5.17
CA LYS A 10 15.75 11.96 6.29
C LYS A 10 15.38 13.36 5.82
N GLY A 11 14.09 13.67 5.84
CA GLY A 11 13.54 14.99 5.51
C GLY A 11 12.82 15.06 4.16
N GLU A 12 12.94 14.02 3.31
CA GLU A 12 12.26 13.98 2.01
C GLU A 12 10.77 13.72 2.14
N THR A 13 9.92 14.63 1.67
CA THR A 13 8.47 14.42 1.62
C THR A 13 8.14 13.18 0.76
N PRO A 14 7.30 12.24 1.25
CA PRO A 14 6.92 11.09 0.44
C PRO A 14 6.13 11.53 -0.80
N VAL A 15 6.52 11.01 -1.97
CA VAL A 15 5.80 11.19 -3.24
C VAL A 15 4.73 10.11 -3.45
N ARG A 16 4.78 9.07 -2.62
CA ARG A 16 3.93 7.88 -2.69
C ARG A 16 3.42 7.46 -1.33
N LEU A 17 2.18 7.02 -1.29
CA LEU A 17 1.63 6.25 -0.19
C LEU A 17 1.20 4.87 -0.71
N VAL A 18 1.61 3.80 -0.06
CA VAL A 18 1.13 2.44 -0.33
C VAL A 18 0.28 2.02 0.85
N ILE A 19 -0.99 1.66 0.61
CA ILE A 19 -1.88 1.16 1.65
C ILE A 19 -2.33 -0.26 1.33
N GLY A 20 -2.32 -1.13 2.33
CA GLY A 20 -2.81 -2.50 2.21
C GLY A 20 -3.48 -3.01 3.49
N GLU A 21 -4.15 -4.16 3.37
CA GLU A 21 -5.00 -4.71 4.42
C GLU A 21 -4.18 -5.11 5.64
N SER A 22 -3.07 -5.83 5.46
CA SER A 22 -2.24 -6.35 6.55
C SER A 22 -0.81 -5.82 6.50
N ALA A 23 -0.14 -5.76 7.66
CA ALA A 23 1.25 -5.31 7.72
C ALA A 23 2.18 -6.27 6.97
N ILE A 24 1.88 -7.57 6.96
CA ILE A 24 2.69 -8.56 6.24
C ILE A 24 2.55 -8.39 4.73
N ASP A 25 1.36 -8.09 4.20
CA ASP A 25 1.18 -7.84 2.77
C ASP A 25 1.86 -6.57 2.32
N VAL A 26 1.75 -5.51 3.12
CA VAL A 26 2.41 -4.23 2.85
C VAL A 26 3.93 -4.37 2.86
N LEU A 27 4.50 -5.09 3.84
CA LEU A 27 5.93 -5.37 3.89
C LEU A 27 6.38 -6.29 2.75
N SER A 28 5.56 -7.28 2.40
CA SER A 28 5.84 -8.19 1.28
C SER A 28 5.86 -7.43 -0.04
N TYR A 29 4.88 -6.55 -0.26
CA TYR A 29 4.87 -5.64 -1.41
C TYR A 29 6.09 -4.73 -1.41
N ALA A 30 6.42 -4.08 -0.28
CA ALA A 30 7.57 -3.18 -0.17
C ALA A 30 8.90 -3.85 -0.53
N ALA A 31 9.09 -5.12 -0.15
CA ALA A 31 10.27 -5.90 -0.51
C ALA A 31 10.40 -6.15 -2.03
N MET A 32 9.28 -6.11 -2.77
CA MET A 32 9.20 -6.34 -4.21
C MET A 32 8.87 -5.08 -5.01
N ASP A 33 8.71 -3.94 -4.34
CA ASP A 33 8.23 -2.70 -4.96
C ASP A 33 9.27 -2.21 -5.96
N PRO A 34 8.97 -2.22 -7.27
CA PRO A 34 9.93 -1.83 -8.30
C PRO A 34 10.30 -0.35 -8.24
N PHE A 35 9.64 0.41 -7.35
CA PHE A 35 9.83 1.83 -7.18
C PHE A 35 10.22 2.20 -5.73
N ASN A 36 10.81 1.26 -4.99
CA ASN A 36 11.31 1.50 -3.63
C ASN A 36 12.41 2.58 -3.53
N PHE A 37 12.94 3.03 -4.67
CA PHE A 37 13.88 4.14 -4.79
C PHE A 37 13.22 5.52 -4.63
N GLU A 38 11.90 5.63 -4.76
CA GLU A 38 11.17 6.86 -4.50
C GLU A 38 10.78 6.98 -3.02
N PRO A 39 10.85 8.18 -2.42
CA PRO A 39 10.39 8.41 -1.05
C PRO A 39 8.93 7.97 -0.88
N SER A 40 8.71 6.88 -0.13
CA SER A 40 7.41 6.24 -0.02
C SER A 40 7.00 6.01 1.42
N LEU A 41 5.70 6.16 1.69
CA LEU A 41 5.05 5.84 2.95
C LEU A 41 4.20 4.57 2.77
N TYR A 42 4.60 3.47 3.39
CA TYR A 42 3.85 2.21 3.41
C TYR A 42 2.99 2.15 4.66
N VAL A 43 1.71 1.80 4.51
CA VAL A 43 0.68 1.89 5.54
C VAL A 43 -0.16 0.62 5.52
N SER A 44 -0.50 0.09 6.70
CA SER A 44 -1.51 -0.97 6.80
C SER A 44 -2.60 -0.63 7.79
N THR A 45 -3.82 -1.05 7.49
CA THR A 45 -4.97 -0.93 8.40
C THR A 45 -5.14 -2.09 9.37
N GLY A 46 -4.29 -3.12 9.30
CA GLY A 46 -4.35 -4.27 10.20
C GLY A 46 -5.60 -5.14 10.04
N GLY A 47 -6.18 -5.18 8.83
CA GLY A 47 -7.36 -5.97 8.46
C GLY A 47 -8.70 -5.29 8.73
N GLY A 48 -8.69 -4.08 9.30
CA GLY A 48 -9.89 -3.30 9.59
C GLY A 48 -10.06 -2.07 8.71
N MET A 49 -11.26 -1.49 8.73
CA MET A 49 -11.58 -0.17 8.16
C MET A 49 -12.40 0.61 9.18
N SER A 50 -11.88 0.72 10.41
CA SER A 50 -12.57 1.47 11.47
C SER A 50 -12.61 2.96 11.15
N PRO A 51 -13.58 3.73 11.67
CA PRO A 51 -13.63 5.18 11.47
C PRO A 51 -12.31 5.88 11.83
N GLU A 52 -11.64 5.44 12.90
CA GLU A 52 -10.36 5.99 13.34
C GLU A 52 -9.23 5.70 12.34
N ALA A 53 -9.23 4.51 11.73
CA ALA A 53 -8.27 4.15 10.68
C ALA A 53 -8.49 5.00 9.41
N LEU A 54 -9.74 5.30 9.07
CA LEU A 54 -10.08 6.17 7.94
C LEU A 54 -9.65 7.62 8.21
N GLU A 55 -9.86 8.13 9.42
CA GLU A 55 -9.44 9.48 9.80
C GLU A 55 -7.90 9.61 9.83
N GLU A 56 -7.22 8.61 10.41
CA GLU A 56 -5.75 8.55 10.39
C GLU A 56 -5.22 8.53 8.95
N PHE A 57 -5.88 7.78 8.05
CA PHE A 57 -5.54 7.78 6.64
C PHE A 57 -5.73 9.15 5.98
N ARG A 58 -6.83 9.88 6.26
CA ARG A 58 -7.04 11.24 5.73
C ARG A 58 -5.91 12.18 6.13
N VAL A 59 -5.45 12.09 7.39
CA VAL A 59 -4.31 12.88 7.87
C VAL A 59 -3.04 12.52 7.11
N LEU A 60 -2.79 11.22 6.85
CA LEU A 60 -1.62 10.77 6.10
C LEU A 60 -1.62 11.26 4.65
N LEU A 61 -2.79 11.34 3.99
CA LEU A 61 -2.88 11.90 2.63
C LEU A 61 -2.33 13.33 2.55
N GLY A 62 -2.55 14.14 3.59
CA GLY A 62 -2.01 15.50 3.68
C GLY A 62 -0.49 15.58 3.86
N THR A 63 0.19 14.45 4.08
CA THR A 63 1.66 14.39 4.21
C THR A 63 2.38 14.03 2.91
N ILE A 64 1.62 13.68 1.87
CA ILE A 64 2.14 13.29 0.56
C ILE A 64 2.34 14.54 -0.28
N GLU A 65 3.41 14.56 -1.09
CA GLU A 65 3.70 15.65 -2.01
C GLU A 65 2.51 15.92 -2.96
N ALA A 66 2.28 17.19 -3.28
CA ALA A 66 1.26 17.59 -4.24
C ALA A 66 1.51 16.94 -5.61
N GLY A 67 0.49 16.31 -6.20
CA GLY A 67 0.64 15.53 -7.43
C GLY A 67 1.24 14.14 -7.22
N GLY A 68 1.51 13.75 -5.98
CA GLY A 68 1.87 12.39 -5.60
C GLY A 68 0.76 11.37 -5.86
N ARG A 69 1.05 10.11 -5.54
CA ARG A 69 0.15 8.99 -5.85
C ARG A 69 -0.05 8.07 -4.66
N VAL A 70 -1.21 7.42 -4.64
CA VAL A 70 -1.56 6.46 -3.61
C VAL A 70 -1.88 5.13 -4.25
N MET A 71 -1.12 4.10 -3.87
CA MET A 71 -1.29 2.74 -4.32
C MET A 71 -2.09 1.96 -3.28
N ILE A 72 -3.21 1.39 -3.71
CA ILE A 72 -4.04 0.49 -2.91
C ILE A 72 -3.58 -0.93 -3.26
N ALA A 73 -2.65 -1.45 -2.45
CA ALA A 73 -2.02 -2.76 -2.61
C ALA A 73 -2.83 -3.81 -1.84
N VAL A 74 -3.83 -4.38 -2.50
CA VAL A 74 -4.85 -5.25 -1.89
C VAL A 74 -4.99 -6.56 -2.66
N ASP A 75 -5.54 -7.57 -2.01
CA ASP A 75 -5.71 -8.89 -2.61
C ASP A 75 -6.70 -8.84 -3.80
N CYS A 76 -6.60 -9.84 -4.68
CA CYS A 76 -7.47 -9.95 -5.85
C CYS A 76 -8.79 -10.64 -5.48
N ASP A 77 -9.51 -10.12 -4.49
CA ASP A 77 -10.76 -10.66 -3.99
C ASP A 77 -11.79 -9.57 -3.64
N ALA A 78 -12.98 -10.00 -3.17
CA ALA A 78 -14.07 -9.10 -2.83
C ALA A 78 -13.75 -8.18 -1.63
N GLN A 79 -12.84 -8.57 -0.74
CA GLN A 79 -12.39 -7.72 0.36
C GLN A 79 -11.51 -6.60 -0.17
N GLY A 80 -10.58 -6.91 -1.07
CA GLY A 80 -9.76 -5.92 -1.77
C GLY A 80 -10.58 -4.96 -2.64
N ASP A 81 -11.64 -5.43 -3.28
CA ASP A 81 -12.58 -4.59 -4.03
C ASP A 81 -13.25 -3.54 -3.13
N ARG A 82 -13.78 -3.99 -1.99
CA ARG A 82 -14.38 -3.10 -0.98
C ARG A 82 -13.37 -2.09 -0.43
N TYR A 83 -12.11 -2.50 -0.27
CA TYR A 83 -11.05 -1.63 0.17
C TYR A 83 -10.80 -0.50 -0.84
N GLU A 84 -10.70 -0.81 -2.13
CA GLU A 84 -10.59 0.21 -3.18
C GLU A 84 -11.79 1.16 -3.22
N GLU A 85 -13.02 0.63 -3.12
CA GLU A 85 -14.23 1.44 -3.09
C GLU A 85 -14.25 2.49 -1.97
N ILE A 86 -13.64 2.17 -0.82
CA ILE A 86 -13.59 3.06 0.34
C ILE A 86 -12.43 4.06 0.23
N TYR A 87 -11.23 3.59 -0.11
CA TYR A 87 -10.03 4.42 -0.07
C TYR A 87 -9.85 5.29 -1.32
N ALA A 88 -10.25 4.81 -2.50
CA ALA A 88 -10.06 5.55 -3.75
C ALA A 88 -10.79 6.91 -3.79
N PRO A 89 -12.04 7.06 -3.31
CA PRO A 89 -12.68 8.36 -3.17
C PRO A 89 -11.92 9.33 -2.26
N MET A 90 -11.47 8.86 -1.09
CA MET A 90 -10.71 9.68 -0.13
C MET A 90 -9.41 10.22 -0.73
N ILE A 91 -8.72 9.39 -1.51
CA ILE A 91 -7.50 9.78 -2.22
C ILE A 91 -7.79 10.87 -3.25
N ARG A 92 -8.87 10.73 -4.03
CA ARG A 92 -9.28 11.74 -5.03
C ARG A 92 -9.69 13.06 -4.38
N GLU A 93 -10.41 13.01 -3.26
CA GLU A 93 -10.79 14.19 -2.47
C GLU A 93 -9.55 14.97 -1.98
N ALA A 94 -8.45 14.28 -1.69
CA ALA A 94 -7.16 14.89 -1.33
C ALA A 94 -6.36 15.41 -2.54
N GLY A 95 -6.89 15.32 -3.77
CA GLY A 95 -6.20 15.75 -4.99
C GLY A 95 -5.07 14.81 -5.44
N LEU A 96 -5.01 13.59 -4.89
CA LEU A 96 -4.01 12.58 -5.21
C LEU A 96 -4.59 11.55 -6.19
N LYS A 97 -3.69 10.81 -6.87
CA LYS A 97 -4.09 9.78 -7.83
C LYS A 97 -4.17 8.40 -7.16
N PRO A 98 -5.36 7.75 -7.06
CA PRO A 98 -5.45 6.37 -6.62
C PRO A 98 -5.02 5.40 -7.73
N LEU A 99 -4.33 4.34 -7.36
CA LEU A 99 -3.95 3.23 -8.23
C LEU A 99 -4.19 1.90 -7.50
N ARG A 100 -4.98 0.98 -8.05
CA ARG A 100 -5.10 -0.38 -7.51
C ARG A 100 -3.93 -1.23 -7.98
N TYR A 101 -3.32 -1.96 -7.05
CA TYR A 101 -2.38 -3.03 -7.33
C TYR A 101 -2.83 -4.29 -6.60
N SER A 102 -2.93 -5.39 -7.34
CA SER A 102 -3.26 -6.70 -6.76
C SER A 102 -2.28 -7.76 -7.25
N PRO A 103 -2.07 -8.83 -6.47
CA PRO A 103 -1.36 -10.00 -6.95
C PRO A 103 -2.09 -10.59 -8.16
N SER A 104 -1.37 -11.38 -8.96
CA SER A 104 -2.02 -12.14 -10.05
C SER A 104 -3.02 -13.12 -9.46
N ALA A 105 -4.07 -13.49 -10.20
CA ALA A 105 -5.09 -14.45 -9.75
C ALA A 105 -4.55 -15.84 -9.34
N ARG A 106 -3.25 -16.13 -9.55
CA ARG A 106 -2.58 -17.36 -9.12
C ARG A 106 -2.08 -17.30 -7.68
N ASP A 107 -1.87 -16.10 -7.14
CA ASP A 107 -1.34 -15.87 -5.80
C ASP A 107 -2.44 -15.23 -4.96
N LYS A 108 -2.67 -15.77 -3.76
CA LYS A 108 -3.75 -15.31 -2.87
C LYS A 108 -3.51 -13.89 -2.35
N ASP A 109 -2.29 -13.63 -1.90
CA ASP A 109 -1.89 -12.43 -1.20
C ASP A 109 -0.45 -12.02 -1.59
N TRP A 110 -0.01 -10.82 -1.18
CA TRP A 110 1.32 -10.31 -1.53
C TRP A 110 2.45 -11.12 -0.90
N ASN A 111 2.22 -11.69 0.29
CA ASN A 111 3.16 -12.59 0.93
C ASN A 111 3.37 -13.89 0.11
N ALA A 112 2.32 -14.46 -0.47
CA ALA A 112 2.41 -15.62 -1.35
C ALA A 112 3.24 -15.32 -2.61
N VAL A 113 3.08 -14.11 -3.18
CA VAL A 113 3.92 -13.64 -4.30
C VAL A 113 5.39 -13.59 -3.89
N LEU A 114 5.71 -12.99 -2.72
CA LEU A 114 7.08 -12.89 -2.23
C LEU A 114 7.70 -14.27 -2.01
N GLN A 115 7.01 -15.17 -1.31
CA GLN A 115 7.48 -16.52 -1.07
C GLN A 115 7.72 -17.31 -2.36
N ARG A 116 6.86 -17.11 -3.37
CA ARG A 116 7.04 -17.74 -4.68
C ARG A 116 8.29 -17.23 -5.38
N ARG A 117 8.54 -15.91 -5.40
CA ARG A 117 9.77 -15.34 -5.99
C ARG A 117 11.02 -15.84 -5.28
N ALA A 118 11.03 -15.82 -3.94
CA ALA A 118 12.16 -16.31 -3.16
C ALA A 118 12.49 -17.79 -3.44
N ARG A 119 11.46 -18.65 -3.62
CA ARG A 119 11.67 -20.05 -4.01
C ARG A 119 12.25 -20.21 -5.42
N GLN A 120 11.93 -19.30 -6.35
CA GLN A 120 12.48 -19.30 -7.70
C GLN A 120 13.95 -18.88 -7.70
N ASP A 121 14.31 -17.88 -6.88
CA ASP A 121 15.69 -17.40 -6.76
C ASP A 121 16.63 -18.44 -6.13
N VAL A 122 16.15 -19.24 -5.17
CA VAL A 122 16.94 -20.33 -4.57
C VAL A 122 17.14 -21.52 -5.52
N ALA A 123 16.26 -21.69 -6.51
CA ALA A 123 16.33 -22.79 -7.46
C ALA A 123 17.14 -22.46 -8.73
N ALA A 124 17.57 -21.20 -8.90
CA ALA A 124 18.37 -20.71 -10.02
C ALA A 124 19.87 -20.72 -9.68
#